data_AF-C7NUH1-F1
#
_entry.id   AF-C7NUH1-F1
#
_cell.length_a   1.000
_cell.length_b   1.000
_cell.length_c   1.000
_cell.angle_alpha   90.00
_cell.angle_beta   90.00
_cell.angle_gamma   90.00
#
_symmetry.space_group_name_H-M   'P 1'
#
loop_
_entity.id
_entity.type
_entity.pdbx_description
1 polymer ?
#
loop_
_entity_poly.entity_id
_entity_poly.type
_entity_poly.pdbx_seq_one_letter_code
_entity_poly.pdbx_strand_id
1 'polypeptide(L)'
;MTDYTTPVTTAFEAQRATIEQSQKAVEQGVKLQQRMNDAVLGSLESQESAQRRGVELSQTAIHTYLDTLETSVPGVEPAVEEIRSTVDEQFEFLLENHAEAFDAVEEELGEGVDAYDEMTADSLSALDDQLSMLIEAHEDLETQSVEAVEGMADQVEDLQEQVEEVSDQIQDVQEQAAEAVDA
;
A
#
# COMPACT_ATOMS: atom_id res chain seq x y z
N MET A 1 15.95 -38.44 -9.01
CA MET A 1 16.44 -37.13 -8.50
C MET A 1 15.33 -36.09 -8.31
N THR A 2 14.59 -35.63 -9.34
CA THR A 2 13.58 -34.54 -9.21
C THR A 2 12.39 -34.82 -8.28
N ASP A 3 12.01 -36.07 -8.04
CA ASP A 3 10.87 -36.42 -7.18
C ASP A 3 11.10 -36.13 -5.69
N TYR A 4 12.37 -36.10 -5.24
CA TYR A 4 12.70 -35.95 -3.82
C TYR A 4 12.75 -34.48 -3.36
N THR A 5 13.12 -33.55 -4.24
CA THR A 5 13.31 -32.13 -3.91
C THR A 5 12.06 -31.27 -4.16
N THR A 6 11.16 -31.71 -5.05
CA THR A 6 9.92 -31.01 -5.41
C THR A 6 9.09 -30.51 -4.21
N PRO A 7 8.88 -31.28 -3.13
CA PRO A 7 8.10 -30.81 -1.99
C PRO A 7 8.75 -29.67 -1.21
N VAL A 8 10.10 -29.66 -1.14
CA VAL A 8 10.88 -28.64 -0.42
C VAL A 8 10.81 -27.32 -1.18
N THR A 9 11.17 -27.33 -2.47
CA THR A 9 11.10 -26.15 -3.36
C THR A 9 9.68 -25.55 -3.38
N THR A 10 8.64 -26.38 -3.50
CA THR A 10 7.24 -25.92 -3.50
C THR A 10 6.88 -25.17 -2.21
N ALA A 11 7.40 -25.60 -1.05
CA ALA A 11 7.13 -24.94 0.22
C ALA A 11 7.80 -23.56 0.30
N PHE A 12 9.04 -23.42 -0.17
CA PHE A 12 9.75 -22.13 -0.23
C PHE A 12 9.11 -21.16 -1.23
N GLU A 13 8.69 -21.64 -2.40
CA GLU A 13 7.93 -20.84 -3.36
C GLU A 13 6.63 -20.29 -2.77
N ALA A 14 5.89 -21.12 -2.02
CA ALA A 14 4.66 -20.68 -1.35
C ALA A 14 4.93 -19.60 -0.27
N GLN A 15 6.02 -19.73 0.48
CA GLN A 15 6.45 -18.72 1.46
C GLN A 15 6.78 -17.39 0.77
N ARG A 16 7.57 -17.44 -0.30
CA ARG A 16 7.95 -16.26 -1.09
C ARG A 16 6.72 -15.54 -1.64
N ALA A 17 5.81 -16.28 -2.28
CA ALA A 17 4.57 -15.71 -2.82
C ALA A 17 3.72 -15.04 -1.73
N THR A 18 3.67 -15.61 -0.53
CA THR A 18 2.94 -15.05 0.61
C THR A 18 3.58 -13.73 1.07
N ILE A 19 4.90 -13.69 1.16
CA ILE A 19 5.65 -12.48 1.54
C ILE A 19 5.40 -11.36 0.52
N GLU A 20 5.59 -11.63 -0.78
CA GLU A 20 5.34 -10.65 -1.84
C GLU A 20 3.90 -10.15 -1.85
N GLN A 21 2.94 -11.04 -1.61
CA GLN A 21 1.54 -10.66 -1.53
C GLN A 21 1.27 -9.72 -0.33
N SER A 22 1.84 -10.04 0.84
CA SER A 22 1.69 -9.21 2.04
C SER A 22 2.32 -7.83 1.85
N GLN A 23 3.48 -7.75 1.20
CA GLN A 23 4.15 -6.50 0.87
C GLN A 23 3.28 -5.63 -0.04
N LYS A 24 2.74 -6.21 -1.12
CA LYS A 24 1.82 -5.51 -2.02
C LYS A 24 0.57 -5.03 -1.30
N ALA A 25 0.04 -5.80 -0.34
CA ALA A 25 -1.11 -5.39 0.44
C ALA A 25 -0.80 -4.17 1.33
N VAL A 26 0.38 -4.13 1.96
CA VAL A 26 0.84 -2.98 2.75
C VAL A 26 1.02 -1.75 1.86
N GLU A 27 1.72 -1.87 0.73
CA GLU A 27 1.93 -0.78 -0.22
C GLU A 27 0.61 -0.22 -0.75
N GLN A 28 -0.34 -1.10 -1.08
CA GLN A 28 -1.68 -0.71 -1.51
C GLN A 28 -2.46 -0.01 -0.38
N GLY A 29 -2.31 -0.45 0.86
CA GLY A 29 -2.90 0.18 2.04
C GLY A 29 -2.42 1.61 2.23
N VAL A 30 -1.10 1.84 2.12
CA VAL A 30 -0.52 3.18 2.18
C VAL A 30 -1.04 4.05 1.04
N LYS A 31 -1.02 3.56 -0.20
CA LYS A 31 -1.58 4.30 -1.35
C LYS A 31 -3.07 4.61 -1.22
N LEU A 32 -3.83 3.77 -0.52
CA LEU A 32 -5.24 4.05 -0.23
C LEU A 32 -5.37 5.21 0.76
N GLN A 33 -4.56 5.20 1.82
CA GLN A 33 -4.54 6.26 2.82
C GLN A 33 -4.12 7.60 2.21
N GLN A 34 -3.09 7.62 1.36
CA GLN A 34 -2.66 8.82 0.61
C GLN A 34 -3.82 9.42 -0.18
N ARG A 35 -4.52 8.59 -0.98
CA ARG A 35 -5.70 9.05 -1.73
C ARG A 35 -6.83 9.57 -0.85
N MET A 36 -7.00 9.02 0.35
CA MET A 36 -7.99 9.53 1.30
C MET A 36 -7.57 10.89 1.84
N ASN A 37 -6.30 11.08 2.17
CA ASN A 37 -5.76 12.37 2.61
C ASN A 37 -5.93 13.44 1.51
N ASP A 38 -5.55 13.13 0.27
CA ASP A 38 -5.75 14.01 -0.90
C ASP A 38 -7.23 14.38 -1.08
N ALA A 39 -8.12 13.40 -0.91
CA ALA A 39 -9.56 13.63 -1.04
C ALA A 39 -10.09 14.53 0.08
N VAL A 40 -9.57 14.42 1.29
CA VAL A 40 -9.92 15.30 2.41
C VAL A 40 -9.43 16.72 2.13
N LEU A 41 -8.17 16.90 1.73
CA LEU A 41 -7.61 18.21 1.37
C LEU A 41 -8.42 18.86 0.25
N GLY A 42 -8.64 18.16 -0.87
CA GLY A 42 -9.46 18.68 -1.97
C GLY A 42 -10.93 18.93 -1.60
N SER A 43 -11.46 18.27 -0.54
CA SER A 43 -12.80 18.57 -0.04
C SER A 43 -12.86 19.92 0.67
N LEU A 44 -11.77 20.36 1.31
CA LEU A 44 -11.69 21.66 1.98
C LEU A 44 -11.74 22.80 0.97
N GLU A 45 -10.93 22.75 -0.10
CA GLU A 45 -11.02 23.70 -1.22
C GLU A 45 -12.42 23.73 -1.83
N SER A 46 -13.02 22.55 -2.05
CA SER A 46 -14.39 22.47 -2.58
C SER A 46 -15.40 23.11 -1.63
N GLN A 47 -15.23 22.95 -0.32
CA GLN A 47 -16.11 23.52 0.69
C GLN A 47 -15.92 25.04 0.82
N GLU A 48 -14.68 25.52 0.78
CA GLU A 48 -14.34 26.95 0.78
C GLU A 48 -14.98 27.65 -0.42
N SER A 49 -14.76 27.13 -1.62
CA SER A 49 -15.32 27.70 -2.85
C SER A 49 -16.86 27.68 -2.87
N ALA A 50 -17.50 26.66 -2.31
CA ALA A 50 -18.95 26.59 -2.18
C ALA A 50 -19.49 27.65 -1.20
N GLN A 51 -18.83 27.83 -0.05
CA GLN A 51 -19.20 28.83 0.94
C GLN A 51 -19.02 30.25 0.41
N ARG A 52 -17.88 30.53 -0.25
CA ARG A 52 -17.61 31.81 -0.92
C ARG A 52 -18.71 32.18 -1.90
N ARG A 53 -19.08 31.27 -2.79
CA ARG A 53 -20.19 31.49 -3.74
C ARG A 53 -21.52 31.77 -3.02
N GLY A 54 -21.80 31.06 -1.93
CA GLY A 54 -23.02 31.28 -1.14
C GLY A 54 -23.09 32.67 -0.49
N VAL A 55 -21.94 33.17 -0.04
CA VAL A 55 -21.78 34.51 0.53
C VAL A 55 -21.95 35.58 -0.56
N GLU A 56 -21.27 35.44 -1.69
CA GLU A 56 -21.39 36.35 -2.86
C GLU A 56 -22.83 36.41 -3.40
N LEU A 57 -23.54 35.28 -3.42
CA LEU A 57 -24.96 35.22 -3.77
C LEU A 57 -25.84 35.99 -2.78
N SER A 58 -25.52 35.90 -1.49
CA SER A 58 -26.24 36.64 -0.45
C SER A 58 -26.01 38.15 -0.56
N GLN A 59 -24.78 38.57 -0.84
CA GLN A 59 -24.45 39.96 -1.14
C GLN A 59 -25.25 40.47 -2.35
N THR A 60 -25.26 39.69 -3.44
CA THR A 60 -26.03 40.01 -4.67
C THR A 60 -27.53 40.16 -4.39
N ALA A 61 -28.09 39.31 -3.53
CA ALA A 61 -29.50 39.39 -3.14
C ALA A 61 -29.81 40.66 -2.35
N ILE A 62 -28.90 41.08 -1.45
CA ILE A 62 -29.03 42.33 -0.71
C ILE A 62 -28.94 43.53 -1.65
N HIS A 63 -27.98 43.55 -2.58
CA HIS A 63 -27.91 44.61 -3.61
C HIS A 63 -29.20 44.71 -4.41
N THR A 64 -29.74 43.58 -4.87
CA THR A 64 -31.01 43.55 -5.62
C THR A 64 -32.18 44.13 -4.81
N TYR A 65 -32.22 43.87 -3.51
CA TYR A 65 -33.23 44.44 -2.61
C TYR A 65 -33.06 45.95 -2.45
N LEU A 66 -31.82 46.43 -2.29
CA LEU A 66 -31.48 47.84 -2.20
C LEU A 66 -31.83 48.60 -3.49
N ASP A 67 -31.55 48.02 -4.67
CA ASP A 67 -31.92 48.58 -5.97
C ASP A 67 -33.44 48.78 -6.10
N THR A 68 -34.21 47.83 -5.57
CA THR A 68 -35.68 47.90 -5.56
C THR A 68 -36.16 49.04 -4.67
N LEU A 69 -35.53 49.27 -3.51
CA LEU A 69 -35.86 50.38 -2.61
C LEU A 69 -35.52 51.73 -3.24
N GLU A 70 -34.35 51.85 -3.84
CA GLU A 70 -33.89 53.05 -4.55
C GLU A 70 -34.88 53.45 -5.65
N THR A 71 -35.36 52.47 -6.42
CA THR A 71 -36.34 52.70 -7.49
C THR A 71 -37.75 53.04 -6.97
N SER A 72 -38.13 52.51 -5.80
CA SER A 72 -39.51 52.60 -5.30
C SER A 72 -39.77 53.83 -4.43
N VAL A 73 -38.75 54.40 -3.79
CA VAL A 73 -38.89 55.49 -2.82
C VAL A 73 -38.00 56.67 -3.23
N PRO A 74 -38.57 57.78 -3.75
CA PRO A 74 -37.78 58.94 -4.15
C PRO A 74 -37.06 59.60 -2.98
N GLY A 75 -35.77 59.95 -3.14
CA GLY A 75 -34.99 60.68 -2.14
C GLY A 75 -34.25 59.82 -1.12
N VAL A 76 -34.29 58.48 -1.25
CA VAL A 76 -33.56 57.54 -0.36
C VAL A 76 -32.19 57.12 -0.91
N GLU A 77 -31.85 57.53 -2.13
CA GLU A 77 -30.60 57.17 -2.83
C GLU A 77 -29.34 57.34 -1.95
N PRO A 78 -29.11 58.49 -1.26
CA PRO A 78 -27.92 58.63 -0.41
C PRO A 78 -27.90 57.68 0.80
N ALA A 79 -29.06 57.32 1.35
CA ALA A 79 -29.14 56.38 2.47
C ALA A 79 -28.93 54.93 1.99
N VAL A 80 -29.43 54.58 0.80
CA VAL A 80 -29.21 53.27 0.19
C VAL A 80 -27.73 53.06 -0.15
N GLU A 81 -27.06 54.08 -0.67
CA GLU A 81 -25.63 54.00 -1.00
C GLU A 81 -24.75 53.82 0.25
N GLU A 82 -25.07 54.49 1.35
CA GLU A 82 -24.39 54.29 2.65
C GLU A 82 -24.55 52.85 3.16
N ILE A 83 -25.78 52.30 3.05
CA ILE A 83 -26.05 50.90 3.41
C ILE A 83 -25.29 49.95 2.48
N ARG A 84 -25.27 50.20 1.17
CA ARG A 84 -24.55 49.38 0.19
C ARG A 84 -23.06 49.34 0.52
N SER A 85 -22.42 50.49 0.74
CA SER A 85 -21.02 50.57 1.14
C SER A 85 -20.73 49.79 2.43
N THR A 86 -21.61 49.92 3.43
CA THR A 86 -21.47 49.18 4.70
C THR A 86 -21.60 47.67 4.49
N VAL A 87 -22.57 47.24 3.67
CA VAL A 87 -22.76 45.83 3.32
C VAL A 87 -21.51 45.31 2.62
N ASP A 88 -20.98 46.03 1.63
CA ASP A 88 -19.82 45.62 0.86
C ASP A 88 -18.57 45.46 1.75
N GLU A 89 -18.26 46.41 2.61
CA GLU A 89 -17.16 46.30 3.57
C GLU A 89 -17.32 45.08 4.49
N GLN A 90 -18.54 44.82 4.97
CA GLN A 90 -18.79 43.70 5.87
C GLN A 90 -18.68 42.33 5.17
N PHE A 91 -19.11 42.24 3.91
CA PHE A 91 -18.97 41.02 3.11
C PHE A 91 -17.52 40.79 2.68
N GLU A 92 -16.79 41.83 2.30
CA GLU A 92 -15.37 41.77 1.98
C GLU A 92 -14.56 41.30 3.19
N PHE A 93 -14.78 41.93 4.35
CA PHE A 93 -14.15 41.51 5.61
C PHE A 93 -14.45 40.05 5.95
N LEU A 94 -15.70 39.60 5.78
CA LEU A 94 -16.08 38.22 6.05
C LEU A 94 -15.38 37.25 5.10
N LEU A 95 -15.36 37.56 3.80
CA LEU A 95 -14.73 36.72 2.78
C LEU A 95 -13.23 36.62 2.99
N GLU A 96 -12.56 37.73 3.31
CA GLU A 96 -11.11 37.79 3.52
C GLU A 96 -10.69 36.98 4.76
N ASN A 97 -11.34 37.20 5.91
CA ASN A 97 -11.05 36.42 7.12
C ASN A 97 -11.37 34.93 6.95
N HIS A 98 -12.44 34.61 6.21
CA HIS A 98 -12.81 33.24 5.95
C HIS A 98 -11.79 32.54 5.04
N ALA A 99 -11.32 33.22 3.99
CA ALA A 99 -10.27 32.70 3.12
C ALA A 99 -8.98 32.43 3.91
N GLU A 100 -8.53 33.42 4.70
CA GLU A 100 -7.33 33.28 5.53
C GLU A 100 -7.43 32.13 6.55
N ALA A 101 -8.62 31.92 7.13
CA ALA A 101 -8.86 30.80 8.03
C ALA A 101 -8.83 29.43 7.33
N PHE A 102 -9.32 29.35 6.10
CA PHE A 102 -9.25 28.12 5.30
C PHE A 102 -7.84 27.83 4.83
N ASP A 103 -7.13 28.84 4.31
CA ASP A 103 -5.74 28.74 3.88
C ASP A 103 -4.86 28.22 5.03
N ALA A 104 -5.02 28.76 6.24
CA ALA A 104 -4.27 28.30 7.41
C ALA A 104 -4.54 26.84 7.77
N VAL A 105 -5.80 26.39 7.66
CA VAL A 105 -6.17 24.99 7.93
C VAL A 105 -5.67 24.06 6.83
N GLU A 106 -5.75 24.48 5.57
CA GLU A 106 -5.26 23.73 4.43
C GLU A 106 -3.75 23.58 4.47
N GLU A 107 -3.00 24.64 4.80
CA GLU A 107 -1.55 24.61 4.97
C GLU A 107 -1.16 23.66 6.11
N GLU A 108 -1.75 23.79 7.30
CA GLU A 108 -1.43 22.94 8.44
C GLU A 108 -1.73 21.45 8.17
N LEU A 109 -2.87 21.16 7.51
CA LEU A 109 -3.22 19.79 7.13
C LEU A 109 -2.34 19.27 5.99
N GLY A 110 -2.04 20.10 4.99
CA GLY A 110 -1.19 19.76 3.85
C GLY A 110 0.22 19.40 4.30
N GLU A 111 0.84 20.24 5.13
CA GLU A 111 2.15 19.96 5.74
C GLU A 111 2.12 18.67 6.57
N GLY A 112 1.05 18.44 7.32
CA GLY A 112 0.88 17.22 8.11
C GLY A 112 0.76 15.95 7.25
N VAL A 113 0.04 16.02 6.14
CA VAL A 113 -0.11 14.93 5.16
C VAL A 113 1.23 14.66 4.47
N ASP A 114 1.92 15.70 4.00
CA ASP A 114 3.21 15.56 3.32
C ASP A 114 4.26 14.93 4.24
N ALA A 115 4.34 15.37 5.50
CA ALA A 115 5.25 14.78 6.49
C ALA A 115 4.90 13.32 6.80
N TYR A 116 3.60 12.98 6.86
CA TYR A 116 3.16 11.60 7.05
C TYR A 116 3.52 10.72 5.85
N ASP A 117 3.35 11.23 4.64
CA ASP A 117 3.64 10.53 3.40
C ASP A 117 5.13 10.26 3.23
N GLU A 118 5.99 11.25 3.53
CA GLU A 118 7.45 11.08 3.55
C GLU A 118 7.87 10.01 4.55
N MET A 119 7.39 10.10 5.80
CA MET A 119 7.68 9.10 6.84
C MET A 119 7.24 7.69 6.44
N THR A 120 6.06 7.58 5.82
CA THR A 120 5.50 6.28 5.44
C THR A 120 6.24 5.70 4.23
N ALA A 121 6.66 6.53 3.27
CA ALA A 121 7.48 6.13 2.14
C ALA A 121 8.84 5.57 2.60
N ASP A 122 9.52 6.28 3.52
CA ASP A 122 10.78 5.83 4.11
C ASP A 122 10.60 4.49 4.85
N SER A 123 9.52 4.36 5.62
CA SER A 123 9.19 3.13 6.34
C SER A 123 8.94 1.97 5.38
N LEU A 124 8.23 2.21 4.27
CA LEU A 124 7.98 1.21 3.22
C LEU A 124 9.27 0.77 2.54
N SER A 125 10.15 1.71 2.20
CA SER A 125 11.46 1.40 1.61
C SER A 125 12.30 0.56 2.55
N ALA A 126 12.39 0.93 3.83
CA ALA A 126 13.16 0.17 4.81
C ALA A 126 12.58 -1.24 5.06
N LEU A 127 11.26 -1.41 4.95
CA LEU A 127 10.61 -2.71 5.02
C LEU A 127 10.89 -3.56 3.77
N ASP A 128 10.87 -2.97 2.57
CA ASP A 128 11.21 -3.64 1.32
C ASP A 128 12.65 -4.17 1.34
N ASP A 129 13.60 -3.36 1.80
CA ASP A 129 15.01 -3.78 1.96
C ASP A 129 15.13 -4.96 2.94
N GLN A 130 14.42 -4.90 4.08
CA GLN A 130 14.42 -5.98 5.07
C GLN A 130 13.81 -7.28 4.54
N LEU A 131 12.71 -7.17 3.78
CA LEU A 131 12.08 -8.34 3.16
C LEU A 131 12.95 -8.93 2.06
N SER A 132 13.65 -8.10 1.29
CA SER A 132 14.60 -8.56 0.27
C SER A 132 15.74 -9.37 0.89
N MET A 133 16.36 -8.85 1.97
CA MET A 133 17.38 -9.60 2.71
C MET A 133 16.84 -10.92 3.29
N LEU A 134 15.59 -10.92 3.78
CA LEU A 134 14.95 -12.13 4.29
C LEU A 134 14.72 -13.17 3.18
N ILE A 135 14.27 -12.74 2.00
CA ILE A 135 14.05 -13.61 0.84
C ILE A 135 15.37 -14.22 0.40
N GLU A 136 16.44 -13.43 0.27
CA GLU A 136 17.79 -13.92 -0.06
C GLU A 136 18.25 -14.99 0.95
N ALA A 137 18.07 -14.75 2.25
CA ALA A 137 18.41 -15.74 3.26
C ALA A 137 17.57 -17.03 3.15
N HIS A 138 16.29 -16.92 2.75
CA HIS A 138 15.44 -18.09 2.48
C HIS A 138 15.87 -18.85 1.22
N GLU A 139 16.32 -18.17 0.18
CA GLU A 139 16.87 -18.78 -1.04
C GLU A 139 18.14 -19.59 -0.76
N ASP A 140 19.03 -19.04 0.07
CA ASP A 140 20.22 -19.75 0.53
C ASP A 140 19.86 -21.01 1.34
N LEU A 141 18.83 -20.92 2.18
CA LEU A 141 18.32 -22.06 2.95
C LEU A 141 17.62 -23.10 2.08
N GLU A 142 16.88 -22.66 1.06
CA GLU A 142 16.25 -23.54 0.07
C GLU A 142 17.32 -24.35 -0.66
N THR A 143 18.36 -23.69 -1.16
CA THR A 143 19.49 -24.33 -1.86
C THR A 143 20.14 -25.38 -0.96
N GLN A 144 20.48 -25.03 0.27
CA GLN A 144 21.06 -25.99 1.23
C GLN A 144 20.12 -27.15 1.56
N SER A 145 18.81 -26.90 1.61
CA SER A 145 17.82 -27.95 1.90
C SER A 145 17.66 -28.91 0.72
N VAL A 146 17.66 -28.39 -0.51
CA VAL A 146 17.64 -29.19 -1.75
C VAL A 146 18.89 -30.06 -1.82
N GLU A 147 20.08 -29.48 -1.63
CA GLU A 147 21.34 -30.23 -1.63
C GLU A 147 21.37 -31.33 -0.56
N ALA A 148 20.85 -31.06 0.64
CA ALA A 148 20.77 -32.04 1.72
C ALA A 148 19.84 -33.22 1.38
N VAL A 149 18.69 -32.94 0.74
CA VAL A 149 17.75 -33.97 0.31
C VAL A 149 18.32 -34.79 -0.84
N GLU A 150 19.00 -34.16 -1.80
CA GLU A 150 19.70 -34.85 -2.89
C GLU A 150 20.78 -35.78 -2.34
N GLY A 151 21.64 -35.29 -1.45
CA GLY A 151 22.67 -36.13 -0.82
C GLY A 151 22.11 -37.29 0.01
N MET A 152 20.94 -37.12 0.64
CA MET A 152 20.22 -38.22 1.29
C MET A 152 19.68 -39.24 0.28
N ALA A 153 19.13 -38.78 -0.84
CA ALA A 153 18.61 -39.64 -1.88
C ALA A 153 19.73 -40.48 -2.51
N ASP A 154 20.86 -39.86 -2.83
CA ASP A 154 22.05 -40.54 -3.36
C ASP A 154 22.53 -41.63 -2.40
N GLN A 155 22.60 -41.33 -1.10
CA GLN A 155 23.03 -42.31 -0.09
C GLN A 155 22.04 -43.49 0.06
N VAL A 156 20.76 -43.27 -0.22
CA VAL A 156 19.73 -44.32 -0.24
C VAL A 156 19.80 -45.15 -1.52
N GLU A 157 20.15 -44.56 -2.66
CA GLU A 157 20.45 -45.29 -3.91
C GLU A 157 21.70 -46.16 -3.73
N ASP A 158 22.79 -45.60 -3.19
CA ASP A 158 24.04 -46.34 -2.89
C ASP A 158 23.81 -47.54 -1.96
N LEU A 159 22.93 -47.39 -0.95
CA LEU A 159 22.58 -48.48 -0.05
C LEU A 159 21.75 -49.57 -0.75
N GLN A 160 20.88 -49.20 -1.68
CA GLN A 160 20.11 -50.16 -2.46
C GLN A 160 21.02 -50.97 -3.38
N GLU A 161 21.94 -50.33 -4.11
CA GLU A 161 22.93 -51.04 -4.95
C GLU A 161 23.77 -52.01 -4.13
N GLN A 162 24.26 -51.60 -2.95
CA GLN A 162 25.02 -52.48 -2.06
C GLN A 162 24.19 -53.69 -1.59
N VAL A 163 22.90 -53.50 -1.29
CA VAL A 163 22.01 -54.60 -0.90
C VAL A 163 21.77 -55.56 -2.05
N GLU A 164 21.55 -55.05 -3.26
CA GLU A 164 21.41 -55.87 -4.47
C GLU A 164 22.68 -56.70 -4.72
N GLU A 165 23.86 -56.08 -4.66
CA GLU A 165 25.14 -56.76 -4.86
C GLU A 165 25.41 -57.85 -3.81
N VAL A 166 25.08 -57.60 -2.53
CA VAL A 166 25.16 -58.62 -1.47
C VAL A 166 24.18 -59.76 -1.72
N SER A 167 22.97 -59.45 -2.19
CA SER A 167 21.95 -60.46 -2.49
C SER A 167 22.37 -61.38 -3.64
N ASP A 168 22.95 -60.80 -4.70
CA ASP A 168 23.50 -61.55 -5.83
C ASP A 168 24.67 -62.44 -5.40
N GLN A 169 25.59 -61.93 -4.57
CA GLN A 169 26.67 -62.76 -4.01
C GLN A 169 26.14 -63.94 -3.16
N ILE A 170 25.07 -63.72 -2.40
CA ILE A 170 24.44 -64.81 -1.62
C ILE A 170 23.83 -65.86 -2.55
N GLN A 171 23.18 -65.46 -3.65
CA GLN A 171 22.64 -66.39 -4.64
C GLN A 171 23.76 -67.22 -5.28
N ASP A 172 24.84 -66.58 -5.73
CA ASP A 172 26.00 -67.27 -6.33
C ASP A 172 26.62 -68.31 -5.37
N VAL A 173 26.76 -67.96 -4.09
CA VAL A 173 27.29 -68.89 -3.07
C VAL A 173 26.33 -70.06 -2.83
N GLN A 174 25.01 -69.81 -2.82
CA GLN A 174 24.02 -70.87 -2.66
C GLN A 174 24.00 -71.81 -3.87
N GLU A 175 24.16 -71.28 -5.09
CA GLU A 175 24.19 -72.07 -6.32
C GLU A 175 25.44 -72.96 -6.38
N GLN A 176 26.61 -72.42 -6.02
CA GLN A 176 27.84 -73.20 -5.87
C GLN A 176 27.74 -74.29 -4.79
N ALA A 177 27.09 -73.99 -3.66
CA ALA A 177 26.89 -74.96 -2.59
C ALA A 177 25.92 -76.08 -3.02
N ALA A 178 24.90 -75.78 -3.82
CA ALA A 178 23.98 -76.77 -4.36
C ALA A 178 24.67 -77.71 -5.36
N GLU A 179 25.48 -77.19 -6.28
CA GLU A 179 26.29 -78.00 -7.21
C GLU A 179 27.28 -78.92 -6.48
N ALA A 180 27.87 -78.46 -5.38
CA ALA A 180 28.81 -79.25 -4.60
C ALA A 180 28.15 -80.39 -3.79
N VAL A 181 26.83 -80.35 -3.57
CA VAL A 181 26.07 -81.38 -2.83
C VAL A 181 25.49 -82.45 -3.77
N ASP A 182 25.26 -82.13 -5.04
CA ASP A 182 24.76 -83.07 -6.07
C ASP A 182 25.88 -83.84 -6.83
N ALA A 183 27.16 -83.57 -6.56
CA ALA A 183 28.34 -84.25 -7.13
C ALA A 183 28.89 -85.38 -6.23
#